data_AF-A0A6P6RY68-F1
#
_entry.id   AF-A0A6P6RY68-F1
#
_cell.length_a   1.000
_cell.length_b   1.000
_cell.length_c   1.000
_cell.angle_alpha   90.00
_cell.angle_beta   90.00
_cell.angle_gamma   90.00
#
_symmetry.space_group_name_H-M   'P 1'
#
loop_
_entity.id
_entity.type
_entity.pdbx_description
1 polymer ?
#
loop_
_entity_poly.entity_id
_entity_poly.type
_entity_poly.pdbx_seq_one_letter_code
_entity_poly.pdbx_strand_id
1 'polypeptide(L)'
;MALSSDLKVCQVCKESQHKYVCPKCKLLYCSLPCYKKHSADCISQFYDSEFVAAAAAAAPTLHEKRAFCRTLTRIHLEQRQADQQQPQQRLADSSFGLDSSEDEEAGSDDEEASQQNQNPSRAREQQLSEERLRQLQQLATQGRLQLEHLTPEEAASFFSALKRGELIQYFDAWSPWWLSVELPDVEKPPHICCQPTQPDSRLVMTLSQVLYGYAHVMRSFNGSVDDSDVQEAAGHFLAVCKGLESRNPPPSSAVGAVDQTLEWAAQAFGFGCISLLQPPLGCTDSAFSEVCLSDTSRLLSARDFAVKAALAAADLIERFKKLMEQQQRQQPQQHEEEDALQVPSAKQLAKLGAKQQICYPRPSQSVYPPMQV
;
A
#
# COMPACT_ATOMS: atom_id res chain seq x y z
N MET A 1 25.16 -21.45 -28.52
CA MET A 1 23.75 -21.17 -28.20
C MET A 1 23.51 -19.68 -28.44
N ALA A 2 22.49 -19.36 -29.21
CA ALA A 2 22.18 -18.02 -29.72
C ALA A 2 21.46 -17.18 -28.66
N LEU A 3 22.03 -16.04 -28.26
CA LEU A 3 21.38 -15.05 -27.38
C LEU A 3 21.82 -13.61 -27.72
N SER A 4 22.04 -13.31 -29.00
CA SER A 4 22.40 -11.94 -29.45
C SER A 4 21.32 -11.28 -30.32
N SER A 5 20.14 -11.89 -30.45
CA SER A 5 19.09 -11.47 -31.39
C SER A 5 17.92 -10.71 -30.78
N ASP A 6 17.67 -10.79 -29.46
CA ASP A 6 16.47 -10.17 -28.86
C ASP A 6 16.61 -8.67 -28.57
N LEU A 7 17.83 -8.14 -28.59
CA LEU A 7 18.05 -6.69 -28.47
C LEU A 7 17.71 -5.93 -29.75
N LYS A 8 17.36 -6.60 -30.86
CA LYS A 8 17.13 -5.94 -32.16
C LYS A 8 15.69 -5.53 -32.41
N VAL A 9 14.73 -5.85 -31.55
CA VAL A 9 13.30 -5.56 -31.76
C VAL A 9 12.79 -4.41 -30.89
N CYS A 10 11.79 -3.69 -31.41
CA CYS A 10 11.08 -2.63 -30.70
C CYS A 10 10.37 -3.19 -29.47
N GLN A 11 10.63 -2.62 -28.30
CA GLN A 11 10.03 -3.09 -27.04
C GLN A 11 8.56 -2.65 -26.89
N VAL A 12 8.08 -1.73 -27.73
CA VAL A 12 6.69 -1.25 -27.73
C VAL A 12 5.79 -2.14 -28.60
N CYS A 13 6.12 -2.31 -29.89
CA CYS A 13 5.30 -3.10 -30.81
C CYS A 13 5.75 -4.54 -30.98
N LYS A 14 7.00 -4.88 -30.62
CA LYS A 14 7.61 -6.23 -30.77
C LYS A 14 7.60 -6.83 -32.19
N GLU A 15 7.11 -6.09 -33.19
CA GLU A 15 6.97 -6.55 -34.59
C GLU A 15 8.14 -6.16 -35.48
N SER A 16 8.83 -5.06 -35.18
CA SER A 16 9.83 -4.45 -36.06
C SER A 16 11.13 -4.18 -35.31
N GLN A 17 12.24 -4.06 -36.05
CA GLN A 17 13.54 -3.80 -35.44
C GLN A 17 13.59 -2.40 -34.82
N HIS A 18 14.25 -2.26 -33.66
CA HIS A 18 14.41 -0.95 -33.03
C HIS A 18 15.36 -0.08 -33.85
N LYS A 19 15.07 1.22 -33.89
CA LYS A 19 15.90 2.21 -34.59
C LYS A 19 16.40 3.31 -33.68
N TYR A 20 15.70 3.54 -32.56
CA TYR A 20 15.95 4.64 -31.65
C TYR A 20 15.89 4.16 -30.19
N VAL A 21 16.46 4.97 -29.30
CA VAL A 21 16.53 4.72 -27.86
C VAL A 21 16.02 5.95 -27.12
N CYS A 22 15.08 5.77 -26.20
CA CYS A 22 14.55 6.89 -25.40
C CYS A 22 15.65 7.41 -24.44
N PRO A 23 15.94 8.73 -24.41
CA PRO A 23 17.01 9.27 -23.56
C PRO A 23 16.69 9.21 -22.06
N LYS A 24 15.41 9.11 -21.68
CA LYS A 24 14.94 9.06 -20.29
C LYS A 24 14.93 7.63 -19.74
N CYS A 25 14.10 6.78 -20.32
CA CYS A 25 13.88 5.41 -19.84
C CYS A 25 14.74 4.35 -20.56
N LYS A 26 15.57 4.74 -21.53
CA LYS A 26 16.46 3.86 -22.33
C LYS A 26 15.73 2.76 -23.12
N LEU A 27 14.42 2.93 -23.32
CA LEU A 27 13.59 1.99 -24.08
C LEU A 27 13.90 2.02 -25.58
N LEU A 28 13.96 0.84 -26.19
CA LEU A 28 14.23 0.65 -27.62
C LEU A 28 12.93 0.70 -28.45
N TYR A 29 12.83 1.63 -29.41
CA TYR A 29 11.64 1.79 -30.24
C TYR A 29 11.96 1.92 -31.73
N CYS A 30 11.02 1.56 -32.60
CA CYS A 30 11.21 1.59 -34.07
C CYS A 30 10.82 2.93 -34.72
N SER A 31 9.83 3.64 -34.16
CA SER A 31 9.20 4.78 -34.82
C SER A 31 8.49 5.72 -33.84
N LEU A 32 8.18 6.94 -34.30
CA LEU A 32 7.44 7.95 -33.53
C LEU A 32 6.10 7.46 -32.92
N PRO A 33 5.25 6.65 -33.58
CA PRO A 33 4.05 6.14 -32.93
C PRO A 33 4.36 5.20 -31.76
N CYS A 34 5.44 4.42 -31.82
CA CYS A 34 5.91 3.64 -30.66
C CYS A 34 6.45 4.55 -29.56
N TYR A 35 7.16 5.62 -29.92
CA TYR A 35 7.56 6.65 -28.96
C TYR A 35 6.36 7.37 -28.33
N LYS A 36 5.25 7.59 -29.02
CA LYS A 36 4.06 8.20 -28.39
C LYS A 36 3.26 7.26 -27.49
N LYS A 37 3.47 5.94 -27.61
CA LYS A 37 2.75 4.92 -26.84
C LYS A 37 3.52 4.38 -25.63
N HIS A 38 4.82 4.69 -25.50
CA HIS A 38 5.66 4.04 -24.48
C HIS A 38 5.41 4.52 -23.04
N SER A 39 5.25 5.81 -22.79
CA SER A 39 4.69 6.37 -21.54
C SER A 39 4.33 7.84 -21.73
N ALA A 40 3.22 8.27 -21.11
CA ALA A 40 2.81 9.69 -21.13
C ALA A 40 3.83 10.57 -20.39
N ASP A 41 4.47 10.02 -19.35
CA ASP A 41 5.41 10.74 -18.49
C ASP A 41 6.75 11.06 -19.16
N CYS A 42 7.27 10.15 -19.99
CA CYS A 42 8.47 10.42 -20.78
C CYS A 42 8.20 11.46 -21.89
N ILE A 43 6.96 11.56 -22.35
CA ILE A 43 6.54 12.51 -23.39
C ILE A 43 6.33 13.90 -22.77
N SER A 44 5.60 13.99 -21.65
CA SER A 44 5.39 15.25 -20.92
C SER A 44 6.73 15.83 -20.46
N GLN A 45 7.59 15.03 -19.85
CA GLN A 45 8.90 15.50 -19.40
C GLN A 45 9.81 15.99 -20.53
N PHE A 46 9.71 15.42 -21.74
CA PHE A 46 10.45 15.92 -22.90
C PHE A 46 9.93 17.30 -23.32
N TYR A 47 8.61 17.44 -23.49
CA TYR A 47 8.01 18.73 -23.83
C TYR A 47 8.20 19.78 -22.73
N ASP A 48 8.13 19.38 -21.46
CA ASP A 48 8.39 20.26 -20.32
C ASP A 48 9.85 20.71 -20.32
N SER A 49 10.80 19.82 -20.63
CA SER A 49 12.22 20.20 -20.73
C SER A 49 12.49 21.16 -21.89
N GLU A 50 11.85 20.96 -23.04
CA GLU A 50 11.94 21.85 -24.20
C GLU A 50 11.25 23.19 -23.93
N PHE A 51 10.08 23.19 -23.28
CA PHE A 51 9.35 24.39 -22.89
C PHE A 51 10.09 25.18 -21.83
N VAL A 52 10.64 24.53 -20.80
CA VAL A 52 11.45 25.18 -19.76
C VAL A 52 12.72 25.75 -20.37
N ALA A 53 13.39 25.04 -21.29
CA ALA A 53 14.55 25.57 -22.00
C ALA A 53 14.18 26.78 -22.88
N ALA A 54 13.07 26.71 -23.62
CA ALA A 54 12.58 27.82 -24.43
C ALA A 54 12.13 29.02 -23.59
N ALA A 55 11.44 28.79 -22.47
CA ALA A 55 11.01 29.82 -21.53
C ALA A 55 12.20 30.48 -20.80
N ALA A 56 13.22 29.70 -20.46
CA ALA A 56 14.47 30.21 -19.91
C ALA A 56 15.25 31.04 -20.95
N ALA A 57 15.28 30.60 -22.21
CA ALA A 57 15.88 31.35 -23.31
C ALA A 57 15.10 32.64 -23.65
N ALA A 58 13.78 32.63 -23.46
CA ALA A 58 12.88 33.76 -23.68
C ALA A 58 12.67 34.61 -22.40
N ALA A 59 13.53 34.49 -21.39
CA ALA A 59 13.38 35.19 -20.12
C ALA A 59 13.17 36.71 -20.35
N PRO A 60 11.99 37.27 -19.99
CA PRO A 60 11.67 38.64 -20.35
C PRO A 60 12.57 39.62 -19.61
N THR A 61 12.96 40.66 -20.32
CA THR A 61 13.80 41.74 -19.80
C THR A 61 13.10 42.47 -18.65
N LEU A 62 13.87 43.15 -17.80
CA LEU A 62 13.32 43.96 -16.70
C LEU A 62 12.33 45.03 -17.19
N HIS A 63 12.48 45.53 -18.42
CA HIS A 63 11.57 46.50 -19.01
C HIS A 63 10.21 45.86 -19.37
N GLU A 64 10.22 44.68 -20.00
CA GLU A 64 9.01 43.92 -20.34
C GLU A 64 8.24 43.49 -19.08
N LYS A 65 8.95 43.04 -18.05
CA LYS A 65 8.36 42.74 -16.74
C LYS A 65 7.63 43.94 -16.14
N ARG A 66 8.23 45.13 -16.20
CA ARG A 66 7.60 46.37 -15.71
C ARG A 66 6.38 46.78 -16.53
N ALA A 67 6.44 46.65 -17.87
CA ALA A 67 5.31 46.94 -18.75
C ALA A 67 4.14 45.98 -18.50
N PHE A 68 4.44 44.70 -18.29
CA PHE A 68 3.44 43.68 -17.95
C PHE A 68 2.79 43.96 -16.59
N CYS A 69 3.57 44.23 -15.55
CA CYS A 69 3.02 44.60 -14.23
C CYS A 69 2.08 45.81 -14.31
N ARG A 70 2.46 46.86 -15.05
CA ARG A 70 1.59 48.04 -15.25
C ARG A 70 0.27 47.68 -15.94
N THR A 71 0.31 46.73 -16.88
CA THR A 71 -0.88 46.26 -17.60
C THR A 71 -1.79 45.44 -16.69
N LEU A 72 -1.24 44.52 -15.89
CA LEU A 72 -2.01 43.77 -14.90
C LEU A 72 -2.65 44.69 -13.86
N THR A 73 -1.93 45.69 -13.35
CA THR A 73 -2.49 46.64 -12.38
C THR A 73 -3.68 47.43 -12.96
N ARG A 74 -3.62 47.81 -14.24
CA ARG A 74 -4.74 48.46 -14.94
C ARG A 74 -5.97 47.55 -15.04
N ILE A 75 -5.80 46.30 -15.47
CA ILE A 75 -6.90 45.34 -15.60
C ILE A 75 -7.56 45.07 -14.24
N HIS A 76 -6.76 44.90 -13.18
CA HIS A 76 -7.27 44.64 -11.85
C HIS A 76 -8.04 45.84 -11.27
N LEU A 77 -7.63 47.06 -11.62
CA LEU A 77 -8.34 48.28 -11.26
C LEU A 77 -9.67 48.40 -12.01
N GLU A 78 -9.68 48.08 -13.30
CA GLU A 78 -10.87 48.07 -14.16
C GLU A 78 -11.90 47.02 -13.67
N GLN A 79 -11.45 45.82 -13.31
CA GLN A 79 -12.31 44.78 -12.73
C GLN A 79 -12.91 45.20 -11.38
N ARG A 80 -12.12 45.82 -10.50
CA ARG A 80 -12.64 46.34 -9.22
C ARG A 80 -13.62 47.50 -9.39
N GLN A 81 -13.48 48.30 -10.44
CA GLN A 81 -14.42 49.37 -10.78
C GLN A 81 -15.72 48.81 -11.36
N ALA A 82 -15.65 47.73 -12.16
CA ALA A 82 -16.83 47.02 -12.65
C ALA A 82 -17.63 46.37 -11.50
N ASP A 83 -16.95 45.78 -10.51
CA ASP A 83 -17.60 45.19 -9.31
C ASP A 83 -18.20 46.24 -8.37
N GLN A 84 -17.72 47.50 -8.37
CA GLN A 84 -18.28 48.58 -7.54
C GLN A 84 -19.47 49.31 -8.16
N GLN A 85 -19.78 49.08 -9.45
CA GLN A 85 -20.92 49.72 -10.14
C GLN A 85 -22.19 48.85 -10.20
N GLN A 86 -22.23 47.69 -9.52
CA GLN A 86 -23.48 46.97 -9.27
C GLN A 86 -23.71 46.68 -7.77
N PRO A 87 -24.30 47.63 -7.03
CA PRO A 87 -25.07 47.30 -5.84
C PRO A 87 -26.53 47.67 -6.07
N GLN A 88 -27.28 46.85 -6.83
CA GLN A 88 -28.70 46.51 -6.57
C GLN A 88 -29.35 45.83 -7.79
N GLN A 89 -30.16 44.81 -7.46
CA GLN A 89 -31.15 44.11 -8.30
C GLN A 89 -30.63 43.03 -9.25
N ARG A 90 -30.55 41.79 -8.75
CA ARG A 90 -31.14 40.62 -9.44
C ARG A 90 -31.77 39.66 -8.42
N LEU A 91 -32.96 40.03 -7.99
CA LEU A 91 -34.02 39.08 -7.63
C LEU A 91 -34.75 38.70 -8.93
N ALA A 92 -34.99 37.41 -9.09
CA ALA A 92 -36.09 36.78 -9.83
C ALA A 92 -36.27 37.10 -11.34
N ASP A 93 -36.09 36.03 -12.11
CA ASP A 93 -37.09 35.50 -13.06
C ASP A 93 -37.18 36.03 -14.51
N SER A 94 -36.94 35.11 -15.44
CA SER A 94 -37.66 34.82 -16.70
C SER A 94 -36.68 34.05 -17.62
N SER A 95 -36.89 32.77 -17.93
CA SER A 95 -37.97 32.20 -18.75
C SER A 95 -37.93 32.70 -20.19
N PHE A 96 -37.74 31.77 -21.14
CA PHE A 96 -38.04 31.72 -22.59
C PHE A 96 -36.97 30.82 -23.26
N GLY A 97 -37.21 29.67 -23.89
CA GLY A 97 -38.43 29.05 -24.41
C GLY A 97 -38.40 28.97 -25.94
N LEU A 98 -38.02 27.81 -26.51
CA LEU A 98 -38.20 27.35 -27.91
C LEU A 98 -38.10 25.79 -27.85
N ASP A 99 -39.15 24.96 -27.88
CA ASP A 99 -40.19 24.66 -28.91
C ASP A 99 -39.58 24.03 -30.19
N SER A 100 -40.03 22.94 -30.82
CA SER A 100 -41.12 21.96 -30.66
C SER A 100 -40.84 20.80 -31.64
N SER A 101 -41.36 19.60 -31.38
CA SER A 101 -42.12 18.81 -32.37
C SER A 101 -42.69 17.56 -31.71
N GLU A 102 -44.01 17.60 -31.50
CA GLU A 102 -44.88 16.46 -31.22
C GLU A 102 -45.24 15.75 -32.53
N ASP A 103 -45.40 14.42 -32.49
CA ASP A 103 -46.26 13.66 -33.39
C ASP A 103 -46.90 12.54 -32.56
N GLU A 104 -48.23 12.57 -32.45
CA GLU A 104 -49.07 11.53 -31.87
C GLU A 104 -49.48 10.49 -32.93
N GLU A 105 -49.69 9.23 -32.53
CA GLU A 105 -51.01 8.56 -32.57
C GLU A 105 -50.93 7.02 -32.50
N ALA A 106 -51.97 6.47 -31.86
CA ALA A 106 -52.61 5.16 -32.07
C ALA A 106 -51.99 3.86 -31.50
N GLY A 107 -52.43 3.54 -30.27
CA GLY A 107 -53.14 2.33 -29.82
C GLY A 107 -52.91 0.94 -30.46
N SER A 108 -52.63 -0.05 -29.59
CA SER A 108 -53.13 -1.43 -29.69
C SER A 108 -53.04 -2.10 -28.33
N ASP A 109 -54.16 -2.69 -27.90
CA ASP A 109 -54.31 -3.57 -26.73
C ASP A 109 -53.27 -4.69 -26.71
N ASP A 110 -52.80 -5.06 -25.51
CA ASP A 110 -52.80 -6.46 -25.05
C ASP A 110 -52.53 -6.52 -23.54
N GLU A 111 -53.54 -6.97 -22.79
CA GLU A 111 -53.41 -7.41 -21.41
C GLU A 111 -52.73 -8.79 -21.37
N GLU A 112 -51.55 -8.89 -20.75
CA GLU A 112 -51.14 -10.13 -20.10
C GLU A 112 -50.61 -9.86 -18.70
N ALA A 113 -51.37 -10.38 -17.74
CA ALA A 113 -51.13 -10.36 -16.32
C ALA A 113 -49.80 -11.03 -15.96
N SER A 114 -48.87 -10.24 -15.40
CA SER A 114 -47.77 -10.74 -14.59
C SER A 114 -47.85 -10.09 -13.22
N GLN A 115 -48.40 -10.83 -12.26
CA GLN A 115 -48.44 -10.48 -10.85
C GLN A 115 -47.01 -10.36 -10.29
N GLN A 116 -46.39 -9.19 -10.44
CA GLN A 116 -45.26 -8.79 -9.61
C GLN A 116 -45.78 -8.14 -8.35
N ASN A 117 -45.82 -8.97 -7.32
CA ASN A 117 -46.03 -8.67 -5.92
C ASN A 117 -45.07 -7.55 -5.47
N GLN A 118 -45.46 -6.29 -5.65
CA GLN A 118 -44.76 -5.13 -5.11
C GLN A 118 -45.04 -5.06 -3.61
N ASN A 119 -44.18 -5.71 -2.83
CA ASN A 119 -44.05 -5.41 -1.40
C ASN A 119 -43.49 -3.98 -1.25
N PRO A 120 -44.23 -3.02 -0.66
CA PRO A 120 -43.73 -1.65 -0.43
C PRO A 120 -42.73 -1.56 0.74
N SER A 121 -42.27 -2.70 1.28
CA SER A 121 -41.49 -2.77 2.52
C SER A 121 -39.97 -2.73 2.33
N ARG A 122 -39.44 -2.81 1.11
CA ARG A 122 -37.98 -2.74 0.86
C ARG A 122 -37.44 -1.33 0.61
N ALA A 123 -38.29 -0.32 0.44
CA ALA A 123 -37.86 1.05 0.16
C ALA A 123 -37.57 1.89 1.42
N ARG A 124 -37.70 1.33 2.63
CA ARG A 124 -37.70 2.11 3.88
C ARG A 124 -36.45 1.98 4.76
N GLU A 125 -35.43 1.23 4.35
CA GLU A 125 -34.31 0.90 5.26
C GLU A 125 -32.96 1.61 4.98
N GLN A 126 -32.82 2.47 3.97
CA GLN A 126 -31.49 3.03 3.65
C GLN A 126 -31.51 4.47 3.14
N GLN A 127 -32.25 5.36 3.79
CA GLN A 127 -32.05 6.80 3.60
C GLN A 127 -31.53 7.39 4.91
N LEU A 128 -30.22 7.56 4.98
CA LEU A 128 -29.61 8.45 5.96
C LEU A 128 -30.31 9.80 5.84
N SER A 129 -30.79 10.36 6.95
CA SER A 129 -31.42 11.67 6.90
C SER A 129 -30.45 12.68 6.31
N GLU A 130 -30.93 13.56 5.44
CA GLU A 130 -30.09 14.54 4.73
C GLU A 130 -29.29 15.42 5.72
N GLU A 131 -29.87 15.68 6.89
CA GLU A 131 -29.23 16.37 8.02
C GLU A 131 -28.04 15.59 8.58
N ARG A 132 -28.16 14.27 8.70
CA ARG A 132 -27.10 13.39 9.23
C ARG A 132 -25.95 13.24 8.23
N LEU A 133 -26.24 13.19 6.93
CA LEU A 133 -25.23 13.25 5.86
C LEU A 133 -24.45 14.57 5.91
N ARG A 134 -25.12 15.71 6.09
CA ARG A 134 -24.47 17.02 6.23
C ARG A 134 -23.56 17.09 7.46
N GLN A 135 -23.98 16.50 8.58
CA GLN A 135 -23.15 16.43 9.80
C GLN A 135 -21.87 15.60 9.57
N LEU A 136 -21.98 14.43 8.93
CA LEU A 136 -20.82 13.60 8.61
C LEU A 136 -19.89 14.30 7.60
N GLN A 137 -20.43 15.01 6.61
CA GLN A 137 -19.65 15.80 5.66
C GLN A 137 -18.90 16.95 6.34
N GLN A 138 -19.52 17.60 7.33
CA GLN A 138 -18.86 18.65 8.11
C GLN A 138 -17.69 18.08 8.95
N LEU A 139 -17.85 16.90 9.55
CA LEU A 139 -16.76 16.21 10.27
C LEU A 139 -15.65 15.76 9.32
N ALA A 140 -16.00 15.33 8.09
CA ALA A 140 -15.03 14.94 7.07
C ALA A 140 -14.19 16.14 6.59
N THR A 141 -14.82 17.28 6.31
CA THR A 141 -14.11 18.51 5.92
C THR A 141 -13.18 19.06 7.00
N GLN A 142 -13.48 18.75 8.28
CA GLN A 142 -12.61 19.07 9.42
C GLN A 142 -11.51 18.03 9.67
N GLY A 143 -11.47 16.93 8.90
CA GLY A 143 -10.50 15.85 9.05
C GLY A 143 -10.65 15.04 10.36
N ARG A 144 -11.82 15.11 11.01
CA ARG A 144 -12.10 14.46 12.31
C ARG A 144 -13.05 13.28 12.20
N LEU A 145 -13.50 12.93 10.98
CA LEU A 145 -14.39 11.80 10.78
C LEU A 145 -13.65 10.49 11.11
N GLN A 146 -14.06 9.87 12.21
CA GLN A 146 -13.59 8.56 12.65
C GLN A 146 -14.77 7.57 12.73
N LEU A 147 -14.45 6.28 12.74
CA LEU A 147 -15.44 5.18 12.74
C LEU A 147 -16.42 5.26 13.93
N GLU A 148 -15.97 5.83 15.04
CA GLU A 148 -16.75 6.06 16.26
C GLU A 148 -17.89 7.09 16.10
N HIS A 149 -17.87 7.91 15.06
CA HIS A 149 -18.92 8.90 14.78
C HIS A 149 -20.12 8.31 14.03
N LEU A 150 -20.00 7.07 13.54
CA LEU A 150 -21.08 6.35 12.85
C LEU A 150 -21.96 5.62 13.88
N THR A 151 -23.26 5.54 13.64
CA THR A 151 -24.10 4.59 14.39
C THR A 151 -23.71 3.14 14.06
N PRO A 152 -24.00 2.17 14.94
CA PRO A 152 -23.74 0.76 14.66
C PRO A 152 -24.41 0.27 13.36
N GLU A 153 -25.61 0.79 13.04
CA GLU A 153 -26.33 0.48 11.80
C GLU A 153 -25.63 1.07 10.55
N GLU A 154 -25.10 2.29 10.66
CA GLU A 154 -24.32 2.94 9.61
C GLU A 154 -22.99 2.26 9.36
N ALA A 155 -22.29 1.91 10.45
CA ALA A 155 -21.05 1.15 10.36
C ALA A 155 -21.31 -0.20 9.69
N ALA A 156 -22.37 -0.91 10.08
CA ALA A 156 -22.75 -2.18 9.44
C ALA A 156 -23.09 -2.00 7.95
N SER A 157 -23.85 -0.95 7.60
CA SER A 157 -24.15 -0.62 6.21
C SER A 157 -22.89 -0.30 5.41
N PHE A 158 -22.00 0.52 5.96
CA PHE A 158 -20.70 0.87 5.38
C PHE A 158 -19.81 -0.36 5.17
N PHE A 159 -19.66 -1.22 6.17
CA PHE A 159 -18.90 -2.48 6.03
C PHE A 159 -19.57 -3.46 5.05
N SER A 160 -20.90 -3.44 4.94
CA SER A 160 -21.60 -4.21 3.93
C SER A 160 -21.34 -3.68 2.52
N ALA A 161 -21.30 -2.36 2.33
CA ALA A 161 -20.97 -1.71 1.06
C ALA A 161 -19.50 -1.91 0.68
N LEU A 162 -18.59 -1.89 1.66
CA LEU A 162 -17.19 -2.28 1.49
C LEU A 162 -17.06 -3.73 1.00
N LYS A 163 -17.76 -4.67 1.63
CA LYS A 163 -17.76 -6.10 1.21
C LYS A 163 -18.36 -6.31 -0.19
N ARG A 164 -19.36 -5.51 -0.56
CA ARG A 164 -19.97 -5.53 -1.90
C ARG A 164 -19.12 -4.82 -2.96
N GLY A 165 -18.05 -4.12 -2.56
CA GLY A 165 -17.17 -3.39 -3.47
C GLY A 165 -17.76 -2.10 -4.03
N GLU A 166 -18.90 -1.62 -3.50
CA GLU A 166 -19.59 -0.41 -3.98
C GLU A 166 -18.75 0.86 -3.79
N LEU A 167 -17.83 0.83 -2.83
CA LEU A 167 -16.98 1.96 -2.50
C LEU A 167 -15.67 2.02 -3.31
N ILE A 168 -15.34 0.96 -4.06
CA ILE A 168 -14.10 0.89 -4.87
C ILE A 168 -14.04 2.04 -5.88
N GLN A 169 -15.18 2.49 -6.41
CA GLN A 169 -15.25 3.57 -7.40
C GLN A 169 -14.80 4.94 -6.87
N TYR A 170 -14.73 5.11 -5.55
CA TYR A 170 -14.33 6.37 -4.92
C TYR A 170 -12.87 6.37 -4.47
N PHE A 171 -12.16 5.24 -4.58
CA PHE A 171 -10.74 5.14 -4.28
C PHE A 171 -9.93 5.18 -5.57
N ASP A 172 -8.84 5.94 -5.57
CA ASP A 172 -7.83 5.82 -6.61
C ASP A 172 -7.23 4.41 -6.55
N ALA A 173 -7.38 3.64 -7.61
CA ALA A 173 -6.82 2.31 -7.68
C ALA A 173 -5.29 2.40 -7.58
N TRP A 174 -4.71 1.78 -6.55
CA TRP A 174 -3.26 1.71 -6.44
C TRP A 174 -2.68 1.01 -7.68
N SER A 175 -1.74 1.69 -8.34
CA SER A 175 -1.03 1.16 -9.48
C SER A 175 0.36 0.70 -9.07
N PRO A 176 0.67 -0.60 -9.21
CA PRO A 176 2.00 -1.09 -8.90
C PRO A 176 3.07 -0.45 -9.80
N TRP A 177 4.18 -0.05 -9.18
CA TRP A 177 5.26 0.65 -9.87
C TRP A 177 5.92 -0.20 -10.97
N TRP A 178 5.86 -1.53 -10.87
CA TRP A 178 6.41 -2.45 -11.89
C TRP A 178 5.51 -2.62 -13.12
N LEU A 179 4.31 -2.01 -13.13
CA LEU A 179 3.54 -1.82 -14.36
C LEU A 179 4.07 -0.64 -15.18
N SER A 180 4.89 0.22 -14.56
CA SER A 180 5.59 1.29 -15.26
C SER A 180 6.63 0.72 -16.22
N VAL A 181 6.79 1.40 -17.34
CA VAL A 181 7.79 1.09 -18.37
C VAL A 181 9.17 1.65 -17.98
N GLU A 182 9.23 2.47 -16.94
CA GLU A 182 10.48 3.08 -16.46
C GLU A 182 11.26 2.11 -15.59
N LEU A 183 12.51 1.85 -15.98
CA LEU A 183 13.43 1.07 -15.17
C LEU A 183 13.81 1.87 -13.91
N PRO A 184 13.72 1.28 -12.71
CA PRO A 184 14.14 1.94 -11.50
C PRO A 184 15.65 2.15 -11.53
N ASP A 185 16.08 3.28 -10.98
CA ASP A 185 17.50 3.47 -10.69
C ASP A 185 17.87 2.64 -9.45
N VAL A 186 18.75 1.66 -9.65
CA VAL A 186 19.15 0.72 -8.62
C VAL A 186 20.66 0.54 -8.68
N GLU A 187 21.31 0.62 -7.53
CA GLU A 187 22.73 0.30 -7.40
C GLU A 187 22.97 -1.15 -7.80
N LYS A 188 23.80 -1.36 -8.82
CA LYS A 188 24.08 -2.70 -9.33
C LYS A 188 24.95 -3.43 -8.31
N PRO A 189 24.49 -4.57 -7.74
CA PRO A 189 25.32 -5.33 -6.82
C PRO A 189 26.61 -5.78 -7.52
N PRO A 190 27.73 -5.82 -6.79
CA PRO A 190 29.01 -6.29 -7.32
C PRO A 190 28.85 -7.72 -7.85
N HIS A 191 29.51 -8.02 -8.95
CA HIS A 191 29.38 -9.32 -9.58
C HIS A 191 29.91 -10.44 -8.65
N ILE A 192 29.18 -11.54 -8.53
CA ILE A 192 29.65 -12.76 -7.87
C ILE A 192 30.44 -13.63 -8.87
N CYS A 193 30.55 -13.21 -10.14
CA CYS A 193 31.10 -13.99 -11.26
C CYS A 193 32.61 -14.30 -11.19
N CYS A 194 33.29 -13.92 -10.10
CA CYS A 194 34.66 -14.34 -9.82
C CYS A 194 34.74 -15.59 -8.93
N GLN A 195 33.61 -16.16 -8.50
CA GLN A 195 33.56 -17.41 -7.76
C GLN A 195 33.59 -18.61 -8.73
N PRO A 196 34.46 -19.62 -8.52
CA PRO A 196 34.61 -20.77 -9.42
C PRO A 196 33.40 -21.73 -9.39
N THR A 197 32.50 -21.59 -8.41
CA THR A 197 31.36 -22.46 -8.19
C THR A 197 30.09 -21.83 -8.76
N GLN A 198 29.38 -22.56 -9.63
CA GLN A 198 28.09 -22.13 -10.13
C GLN A 198 27.08 -22.07 -8.97
N PRO A 199 26.31 -20.97 -8.82
CA PRO A 199 25.26 -20.88 -7.82
C PRO A 199 24.19 -21.96 -8.05
N ASP A 200 23.64 -22.50 -6.96
CA ASP A 200 22.56 -23.48 -7.03
C ASP A 200 21.34 -22.89 -7.75
N SER A 201 20.78 -23.66 -8.68
CA SER A 201 19.51 -23.39 -9.38
C SER A 201 18.37 -22.94 -8.46
N ARG A 202 18.36 -23.42 -7.20
CA ARG A 202 17.36 -23.07 -6.19
C ARG A 202 17.35 -21.58 -5.84
N LEU A 203 18.45 -20.86 -6.02
CA LEU A 203 18.49 -19.41 -5.76
C LEU A 203 17.53 -18.63 -6.67
N VAL A 204 17.40 -19.06 -7.92
CA VAL A 204 16.44 -18.45 -8.86
C VAL A 204 15.02 -18.75 -8.42
N MET A 205 14.77 -19.94 -7.87
CA MET A 205 13.46 -20.35 -7.36
C MET A 205 13.10 -19.58 -6.09
N THR A 206 14.05 -19.42 -5.16
CA THR A 206 13.88 -18.54 -3.99
C THR A 206 13.57 -17.11 -4.41
N LEU A 207 14.27 -16.58 -5.42
CA LEU A 207 14.00 -15.24 -5.93
C LEU A 207 12.58 -15.14 -6.49
N SER A 208 12.10 -16.12 -7.27
CA SER A 208 10.72 -16.09 -7.76
C SER A 208 9.69 -16.12 -6.62
N GLN A 209 9.94 -16.88 -5.56
CA GLN A 209 9.04 -16.93 -4.40
C GLN A 209 9.04 -15.60 -3.63
N VAL A 210 10.20 -14.96 -3.47
CA VAL A 210 10.34 -13.63 -2.85
C VAL A 210 9.59 -12.57 -3.66
N LEU A 211 9.74 -12.57 -4.98
CA LEU A 211 9.03 -11.62 -5.85
C LEU A 211 7.52 -11.82 -5.82
N TYR A 212 7.06 -13.08 -5.80
CA TYR A 212 5.65 -13.40 -5.65
C TYR A 212 5.11 -12.92 -4.31
N GLY A 213 5.79 -13.21 -3.19
CA GLY A 213 5.36 -12.73 -1.88
C GLY A 213 5.37 -11.22 -1.77
N TYR A 214 6.36 -10.54 -2.38
CA TYR A 214 6.39 -9.08 -2.44
C TYR A 214 5.20 -8.52 -3.22
N ALA A 215 4.91 -9.04 -4.42
CA ALA A 215 3.76 -8.62 -5.21
C ALA A 215 2.45 -8.87 -4.45
N HIS A 216 2.33 -10.01 -3.77
CA HIS A 216 1.17 -10.36 -2.97
C HIS A 216 0.97 -9.39 -1.79
N VAL A 217 2.02 -9.05 -1.03
CA VAL A 217 1.93 -8.08 0.06
C VAL A 217 1.52 -6.72 -0.49
N MET A 218 2.21 -6.22 -1.50
CA MET A 218 1.91 -4.89 -2.04
C MET A 218 0.48 -4.80 -2.58
N ARG A 219 -0.08 -5.87 -3.16
CA ARG A 219 -1.50 -5.91 -3.55
C ARG A 219 -2.46 -6.01 -2.37
N SER A 220 -2.12 -6.77 -1.33
CA SER A 220 -2.95 -6.85 -0.12
C SER A 220 -3.02 -5.51 0.61
N PHE A 221 -1.93 -4.74 0.60
CA PHE A 221 -1.79 -3.47 1.32
C PHE A 221 -1.88 -2.22 0.41
N ASN A 222 -2.32 -2.38 -0.84
CA ASN A 222 -2.40 -1.27 -1.82
C ASN A 222 -1.13 -0.40 -1.90
N GLY A 223 0.04 -1.03 -1.78
CA GLY A 223 1.36 -0.41 -1.90
C GLY A 223 1.80 0.48 -0.73
N SER A 224 1.00 0.64 0.32
CA SER A 224 1.39 1.37 1.53
C SER A 224 1.53 0.42 2.70
N VAL A 225 2.73 0.33 3.27
CA VAL A 225 2.99 -0.44 4.49
C VAL A 225 3.56 0.51 5.54
N ASP A 226 2.66 1.06 6.34
CA ASP A 226 2.97 1.95 7.45
C ASP A 226 3.58 1.18 8.62
N ASP A 227 4.19 1.88 9.57
CA ASP A 227 4.88 1.25 10.71
C ASP A 227 3.96 0.41 11.60
N SER A 228 2.66 0.72 11.65
CA SER A 228 1.64 -0.10 12.33
C SER A 228 1.45 -1.46 11.66
N ASP A 229 1.63 -1.51 10.34
CA ASP A 229 1.23 -2.65 9.51
C ASP A 229 2.43 -3.56 9.22
N VAL A 230 3.66 -3.12 9.51
CA VAL A 230 4.91 -3.87 9.29
C VAL A 230 4.84 -5.28 9.86
N GLN A 231 4.30 -5.44 11.07
CA GLN A 231 4.20 -6.75 11.72
C GLN A 231 3.29 -7.70 10.94
N GLU A 232 2.14 -7.22 10.48
CA GLU A 232 1.18 -8.01 9.72
C GLU A 232 1.68 -8.28 8.30
N ALA A 233 2.24 -7.26 7.63
CA ALA A 233 2.79 -7.37 6.29
C ALA A 233 4.00 -8.31 6.23
N ALA A 234 4.90 -8.27 7.22
CA ALA A 234 6.04 -9.19 7.31
C ALA A 234 5.58 -10.63 7.64
N GLY A 235 4.61 -10.79 8.54
CA GLY A 235 4.01 -12.09 8.81
C GLY A 235 3.37 -12.71 7.56
N HIS A 236 2.62 -11.90 6.82
CA HIS A 236 2.02 -12.27 5.54
C HIS A 236 3.07 -12.65 4.49
N PHE A 237 4.11 -11.82 4.33
CA PHE A 237 5.22 -12.09 3.42
C PHE A 237 5.89 -13.45 3.72
N LEU A 238 6.22 -13.72 4.99
CA LEU A 238 6.86 -14.96 5.39
C LEU A 238 5.92 -16.18 5.27
N ALA A 239 4.62 -16.00 5.47
CA ALA A 239 3.63 -17.05 5.28
C ALA A 239 3.51 -17.50 3.81
N VAL A 240 3.68 -16.56 2.87
CA VAL A 240 3.70 -16.84 1.43
C VAL A 240 5.08 -17.34 0.96
N CYS A 241 6.16 -16.78 1.51
CA CYS A 241 7.55 -17.10 1.15
C CYS A 241 8.20 -18.12 2.10
N LYS A 242 7.53 -19.24 2.43
CA LYS A 242 8.09 -20.25 3.36
C LYS A 242 9.39 -20.90 2.86
N GLY A 243 9.75 -20.73 1.59
CA GLY A 243 11.03 -21.18 1.04
C GLY A 243 12.25 -20.42 1.57
N LEU A 244 12.03 -19.29 2.24
CA LEU A 244 13.06 -18.61 3.04
C LEU A 244 13.33 -19.35 4.36
N GLU A 245 12.41 -20.19 4.83
CA GLU A 245 12.63 -21.04 5.99
C GLU A 245 13.52 -22.22 5.60
N SER A 246 14.60 -22.43 6.35
CA SER A 246 15.61 -23.47 6.08
C SER A 246 15.04 -24.91 6.03
N ARG A 247 13.84 -25.12 6.58
CA ARG A 247 13.18 -26.42 6.67
C ARG A 247 12.53 -26.86 5.36
N ASN A 248 12.11 -25.92 4.52
CA ASN A 248 11.36 -26.21 3.29
C ASN A 248 11.91 -25.40 2.11
N PRO A 249 13.15 -25.65 1.66
CA PRO A 249 13.72 -24.91 0.54
C PRO A 249 12.90 -25.11 -0.74
N PRO A 250 12.90 -24.13 -1.66
CA PRO A 250 12.19 -24.28 -2.91
C PRO A 250 12.72 -25.46 -3.73
N PRO A 251 11.84 -26.16 -4.46
CA PRO A 251 12.25 -27.21 -5.38
C PRO A 251 13.12 -26.62 -6.49
N SER A 252 13.91 -27.47 -7.16
CA SER A 252 14.73 -27.05 -8.31
C SER A 252 13.93 -26.80 -9.59
N SER A 253 12.67 -27.22 -9.65
CA SER A 253 11.76 -27.00 -10.77
C SER A 253 10.97 -25.71 -10.59
N ALA A 254 10.92 -24.88 -11.64
CA ALA A 254 10.12 -23.65 -11.64
C ALA A 254 8.63 -23.90 -11.41
N VAL A 255 8.08 -24.95 -12.02
CA VAL A 255 6.66 -25.31 -11.86
C VAL A 255 6.39 -25.67 -10.40
N GLY A 256 7.23 -26.53 -9.82
CA GLY A 256 7.08 -26.91 -8.41
C GLY A 256 7.24 -25.73 -7.45
N ALA A 257 8.10 -24.75 -7.78
CA ALA A 257 8.29 -23.57 -6.94
C ALA A 257 7.06 -22.66 -6.95
N VAL A 258 6.39 -22.53 -8.11
CA VAL A 258 5.13 -21.80 -8.27
C VAL A 258 3.99 -22.53 -7.57
N ASP A 259 3.84 -23.84 -7.79
CA ASP A 259 2.81 -24.66 -7.14
C ASP A 259 2.91 -24.53 -5.62
N GLN A 260 4.13 -24.62 -5.08
CA GLN A 260 4.40 -24.47 -3.65
C GLN A 260 4.00 -23.07 -3.13
N THR A 261 4.27 -21.99 -3.87
CA THR A 261 3.82 -20.64 -3.46
C THR A 261 2.31 -20.46 -3.51
N LEU A 262 1.63 -21.06 -4.49
CA LEU A 262 0.18 -21.01 -4.60
C LEU A 262 -0.47 -21.81 -3.46
N GLU A 263 0.06 -23.00 -3.17
CA GLU A 263 -0.35 -23.80 -2.02
C GLU A 263 -0.17 -23.03 -0.72
N TRP A 264 0.97 -22.36 -0.51
CA TRP A 264 1.20 -21.58 0.70
C TRP A 264 0.34 -20.33 0.80
N ALA A 265 0.11 -19.63 -0.30
CA ALA A 265 -0.83 -18.51 -0.34
C ALA A 265 -2.26 -18.97 0.01
N ALA A 266 -2.68 -20.15 -0.47
CA ALA A 266 -3.97 -20.74 -0.13
C ALA A 266 -4.04 -21.27 1.33
N GLN A 267 -2.93 -21.83 1.83
CA GLN A 267 -2.81 -22.45 3.16
C GLN A 267 -2.35 -21.49 4.26
N ALA A 268 -2.11 -20.21 3.96
CA ALA A 268 -1.72 -19.20 4.95
C ALA A 268 -2.76 -19.09 6.11
N PHE A 269 -3.94 -19.68 5.95
CA PHE A 269 -5.01 -19.82 6.94
C PHE A 269 -4.95 -21.08 7.83
N GLY A 270 -4.04 -22.02 7.58
CA GLY A 270 -4.23 -23.43 7.96
C GLY A 270 -3.47 -23.97 9.17
N PHE A 271 -2.22 -23.59 9.44
CA PHE A 271 -1.44 -24.25 10.50
C PHE A 271 -0.34 -23.36 11.09
N GLY A 272 -0.48 -23.06 12.38
CA GLY A 272 0.66 -23.01 13.30
C GLY A 272 1.56 -21.77 13.30
N CYS A 273 1.09 -20.59 12.89
CA CYS A 273 1.74 -19.35 13.35
C CYS A 273 1.38 -19.13 14.83
N ILE A 274 2.24 -19.66 15.69
CA ILE A 274 2.20 -19.43 17.14
C ILE A 274 2.43 -17.94 17.38
N SER A 275 1.43 -17.29 18.00
CA SER A 275 1.52 -16.02 18.73
C SER A 275 1.52 -14.66 18.01
N LEU A 276 0.96 -14.51 16.80
CA LEU A 276 0.54 -13.18 16.35
C LEU A 276 -0.95 -13.18 16.01
N LEU A 277 -1.70 -12.28 16.64
CA LEU A 277 -3.12 -12.06 16.44
C LEU A 277 -3.43 -11.91 14.93
N GLN A 278 -4.44 -12.65 14.49
CA GLN A 278 -5.10 -12.62 13.17
C GLN A 278 -4.47 -13.49 12.06
N PRO A 279 -5.31 -14.23 11.30
CA PRO A 279 -4.85 -14.90 10.09
C PRO A 279 -4.34 -13.86 9.10
N PRO A 280 -3.28 -14.16 8.33
CA PRO A 280 -2.76 -13.24 7.32
C PRO A 280 -3.89 -12.74 6.41
N LEU A 281 -3.88 -11.45 6.08
CA LEU A 281 -4.76 -10.78 5.11
C LEU A 281 -4.58 -11.41 3.71
N GLY A 282 -5.15 -12.60 3.52
CA GLY A 282 -5.05 -13.37 2.29
C GLY A 282 -6.39 -13.40 1.55
N CYS A 283 -6.47 -12.75 0.39
CA CYS A 283 -7.52 -13.05 -0.57
C CYS A 283 -7.31 -14.49 -1.06
N THR A 284 -8.24 -15.40 -0.75
CA THR A 284 -8.26 -16.79 -1.26
C THR A 284 -8.70 -16.87 -2.74
N ASP A 285 -8.81 -15.73 -3.40
CA ASP A 285 -9.32 -15.65 -4.76
C ASP A 285 -8.26 -16.14 -5.75
N SER A 286 -8.65 -17.11 -6.57
CA SER A 286 -7.81 -17.61 -7.65
C SER A 286 -7.47 -16.48 -8.63
N ALA A 287 -8.40 -15.55 -8.87
CA ALA A 287 -8.15 -14.41 -9.74
C ALA A 287 -7.08 -13.47 -9.14
N PHE A 288 -7.08 -13.28 -7.82
CA PHE A 288 -6.04 -12.49 -7.14
C PHE A 288 -4.65 -13.12 -7.29
N SER A 289 -4.56 -14.44 -7.10
CA SER A 289 -3.30 -15.18 -7.27
C SER A 289 -2.79 -15.10 -8.71
N GLU A 290 -3.68 -15.17 -9.70
CA GLU A 290 -3.33 -15.01 -11.13
C GLU A 290 -2.74 -13.62 -11.42
N VAL A 291 -3.31 -12.56 -10.85
CA VAL A 291 -2.77 -11.21 -10.99
C VAL A 291 -1.38 -11.11 -10.34
N CYS A 292 -1.18 -11.70 -9.16
CA CYS A 292 0.12 -11.72 -8.49
C CYS A 292 1.18 -12.49 -9.30
N LEU A 293 0.80 -13.58 -9.97
CA LEU A 293 1.69 -14.30 -10.89
C LEU A 293 2.05 -13.44 -12.12
N SER A 294 1.09 -12.72 -12.68
CA SER A 294 1.32 -11.77 -13.77
C SER A 294 2.33 -10.69 -13.38
N ASP A 295 2.20 -10.15 -12.16
CA ASP A 295 3.15 -9.20 -11.61
C ASP A 295 4.54 -9.80 -11.40
N THR A 296 4.60 -11.03 -10.89
CA THR A 296 5.87 -11.75 -10.70
C THR A 296 6.60 -11.92 -12.03
N SER A 297 5.88 -12.26 -13.09
CA SER A 297 6.42 -12.34 -14.45
C SER A 297 6.96 -10.98 -14.93
N ARG A 298 6.27 -9.87 -14.64
CA ARG A 298 6.74 -8.52 -14.95
C ARG A 298 7.99 -8.15 -14.15
N LEU A 299 8.02 -8.45 -12.85
CA LEU A 299 9.18 -8.21 -11.99
C LEU A 299 10.41 -9.00 -12.45
N LEU A 300 10.22 -10.21 -12.96
CA LEU A 300 11.27 -11.04 -13.55
C LEU A 300 11.70 -10.60 -14.96
N SER A 301 10.90 -9.77 -15.64
CA SER A 301 11.18 -9.33 -17.01
C SER A 301 12.41 -8.41 -17.11
N ALA A 302 12.77 -7.73 -16.01
CA ALA A 302 13.96 -6.88 -15.96
C ALA A 302 14.73 -7.11 -14.65
N ARG A 303 16.06 -7.16 -14.74
CA ARG A 303 16.94 -7.29 -13.57
C ARG A 303 16.68 -6.18 -12.55
N ASP A 304 16.54 -4.94 -13.00
CA ASP A 304 16.42 -3.79 -12.11
C ASP A 304 15.09 -3.82 -11.33
N PHE A 305 14.02 -4.33 -11.94
CA PHE A 305 12.75 -4.59 -11.25
C PHE A 305 12.89 -5.66 -10.17
N ALA A 306 13.49 -6.81 -10.51
CA ALA A 306 13.72 -7.88 -9.56
C ALA A 306 14.58 -7.42 -8.37
N VAL A 307 15.65 -6.64 -8.62
CA VAL A 307 16.51 -6.13 -7.56
C VAL A 307 15.77 -5.11 -6.69
N LYS A 308 15.04 -4.15 -7.27
CA LYS A 308 14.25 -3.18 -6.49
C LYS A 308 13.21 -3.86 -5.61
N ALA A 309 12.47 -4.82 -6.15
CA ALA A 309 11.48 -5.58 -5.39
C ALA A 309 12.11 -6.41 -4.27
N ALA A 310 13.24 -7.08 -4.54
CA ALA A 310 13.97 -7.83 -3.53
C ALA A 310 14.54 -6.93 -2.42
N LEU A 311 15.05 -5.74 -2.77
CA LEU A 311 15.51 -4.75 -1.78
C LEU A 311 14.35 -4.23 -0.92
N ALA A 312 13.20 -3.94 -1.53
CA ALA A 312 12.01 -3.50 -0.79
C ALA A 312 11.48 -4.60 0.15
N ALA A 313 11.49 -5.86 -0.30
CA ALA A 313 11.15 -6.99 0.55
C ALA A 313 12.15 -7.18 1.71
N ALA A 314 13.44 -6.99 1.45
CA ALA A 314 14.48 -7.04 2.49
C ALA A 314 14.32 -5.90 3.51
N ASP A 315 14.00 -4.69 3.06
CA ASP A 315 13.73 -3.55 3.94
C ASP A 315 12.50 -3.79 4.85
N LEU A 316 11.43 -4.38 4.31
CA LEU A 316 10.27 -4.79 5.10
C LEU A 316 10.66 -5.73 6.24
N ILE A 317 11.46 -6.76 5.95
CA ILE A 317 11.94 -7.71 6.96
C ILE A 317 12.89 -7.07 7.97
N GLU A 318 13.74 -6.13 7.53
CA GLU A 318 14.64 -5.39 8.43
C GLU A 318 13.86 -4.46 9.37
N ARG A 319 12.83 -3.77 8.87
CA ARG A 319 11.89 -2.98 9.69
C ARG A 319 11.20 -3.88 10.72
N PHE A 320 10.70 -5.04 10.31
CA PHE A 320 10.07 -6.01 11.20
C PHE A 320 11.04 -6.52 12.29
N LYS A 321 12.28 -6.84 11.92
CA LYS A 321 13.31 -7.25 12.88
C LYS A 321 13.56 -6.19 13.94
N LYS A 322 13.71 -4.91 13.55
CA LYS A 322 13.90 -3.79 14.50
C LYS A 322 12.72 -3.65 15.46
N LEU A 323 11.50 -3.81 14.97
CA LEU A 323 10.28 -3.77 15.78
C LEU A 323 10.27 -4.91 16.81
N MET A 324 10.62 -6.14 16.41
CA MET A 324 10.73 -7.29 17.31
C MET A 324 11.81 -7.10 18.39
N GLU A 325 12.98 -6.55 18.02
CA GLU A 325 14.05 -6.23 18.98
C GLU A 325 13.63 -5.17 20.00
N GLN A 326 12.85 -4.16 19.60
CA GLN A 326 12.31 -3.15 20.51
C GLN A 326 11.29 -3.75 21.49
N GLN A 327 10.38 -4.60 21.02
CA GLN A 327 9.42 -5.29 21.88
C GLN A 327 10.10 -6.19 22.91
N GLN A 328 11.14 -6.93 22.51
CA GLN A 328 11.93 -7.76 23.43
C GLN A 328 12.67 -6.95 24.50
N ARG A 329 13.09 -5.71 24.20
CA ARG A 329 13.72 -4.81 25.18
C ARG A 329 12.73 -4.19 26.15
N GLN A 330 11.47 -4.01 25.76
CA GLN A 330 10.42 -3.42 26.60
C GLN A 330 9.78 -4.45 27.56
N GLN A 331 9.72 -5.73 27.18
CA GLN A 331 9.20 -6.80 28.05
C GLN A 331 9.88 -6.94 29.42
N PRO A 332 11.22 -6.87 29.57
CA PRO A 332 11.85 -6.91 30.89
C PRO A 332 11.58 -5.66 31.74
N GLN A 333 11.36 -4.49 31.14
CA GLN A 333 11.08 -3.25 31.88
C GLN A 333 9.64 -3.21 32.43
N GLN A 334 8.67 -3.75 31.69
CA GLN A 334 7.29 -3.85 32.16
C GLN A 334 7.13 -4.86 33.30
N HIS A 335 7.86 -5.98 33.27
CA HIS A 335 7.86 -6.93 34.39
C HIS A 335 8.59 -6.39 35.64
N GLU A 336 9.67 -5.62 35.51
CA GLU A 336 10.33 -4.99 36.67
C GLU A 336 9.49 -3.85 37.29
N GLU A 337 8.76 -3.05 36.49
CA GLU A 337 7.83 -2.05 37.03
C GLU A 337 6.56 -2.68 37.65
N GLU A 338 6.00 -3.73 37.05
CA GLU A 338 4.86 -4.45 37.63
C GLU A 338 5.21 -5.20 38.93
N ASP A 339 6.40 -5.82 39.02
CA ASP A 339 6.87 -6.45 40.28
C ASP A 339 7.22 -5.40 41.36
N ALA A 340 7.67 -4.20 40.97
CA ALA A 340 7.95 -3.12 41.92
C ALA A 340 6.68 -2.45 42.49
N LEU A 341 5.55 -2.53 41.78
CA LEU A 341 4.25 -1.98 42.19
C LEU A 341 3.33 -2.99 42.88
N GLN A 342 3.68 -4.28 42.90
CA GLN A 342 2.93 -5.29 43.65
C GLN A 342 3.35 -5.32 45.13
N VAL A 343 2.50 -4.74 45.99
CA VAL A 343 2.59 -4.92 47.45
C VAL A 343 2.46 -6.43 47.75
N PRO A 344 3.44 -7.07 48.40
CA PRO A 344 3.42 -8.52 48.63
C PRO A 344 2.20 -8.91 49.47
N SER A 345 1.50 -9.95 49.02
CA SER A 345 0.29 -10.47 49.67
C SER A 345 0.59 -10.96 51.09
N ALA A 346 -0.37 -10.82 52.01
CA ALA A 346 -0.27 -11.31 53.39
C ALA A 346 0.15 -12.79 53.51
N LYS A 347 -0.12 -13.61 52.48
CA LYS A 347 0.33 -15.01 52.40
C LYS A 347 1.83 -15.16 52.11
N GLN A 348 2.43 -14.24 51.36
CA GLN A 348 3.88 -14.21 51.10
C GLN A 348 4.65 -13.71 52.34
N LEU A 349 4.10 -12.74 53.07
CA LEU A 349 4.64 -12.27 54.35
C LEU A 349 4.58 -13.36 55.44
N ALA A 350 3.50 -14.16 55.50
CA ALA A 350 3.38 -15.27 56.44
C ALA A 350 4.41 -16.40 56.19
N LYS A 351 4.80 -16.63 54.93
CA LYS A 351 5.84 -17.62 54.56
C LYS A 351 7.26 -17.17 54.92
N LEU A 352 7.51 -15.87 54.97
CA LEU A 352 8.77 -15.28 55.43
C LEU A 352 8.86 -15.27 56.97
N GLY A 353 7.74 -15.05 57.67
CA GLY A 353 7.67 -15.08 59.14
C GLY A 353 7.79 -16.48 59.76
N ALA A 354 7.54 -17.55 59.01
CA ALA A 354 7.61 -18.93 59.51
C ALA A 354 9.02 -19.57 59.49
N LYS A 355 10.02 -18.90 58.91
CA LYS A 355 11.42 -19.40 58.84
C LYS A 355 12.35 -18.82 59.91
N GLN A 356 11.88 -18.00 60.84
CA GLN A 356 12.66 -17.47 61.97
C GLN A 356 12.13 -17.97 63.33
N GLN A 357 12.39 -19.23 63.65
CA GLN A 357 12.37 -19.86 64.98
C GLN A 357 12.95 -21.27 64.76
N ILE A 358 14.06 -21.78 65.32
CA ILE A 358 14.91 -21.49 66.47
C ILE A 358 16.24 -22.21 66.20
N CYS A 359 17.37 -21.52 66.26
CA CYS A 359 18.67 -22.11 66.62
C CYS A 359 19.48 -21.03 67.34
N TYR A 360 19.18 -20.83 68.63
CA TYR A 360 19.99 -19.99 69.51
C TYR A 360 21.32 -20.70 69.81
N PRO A 361 22.47 -20.00 69.74
CA PRO A 361 23.74 -20.52 70.27
C PRO A 361 23.75 -20.44 71.81
N ARG A 362 24.24 -21.49 72.47
CA ARG A 362 24.45 -21.52 73.93
C ARG A 362 25.54 -20.53 74.38
N PRO A 363 25.44 -19.96 75.59
CA PRO A 363 26.29 -18.87 76.05
C PRO A 363 27.68 -19.34 76.50
N SER A 364 28.71 -18.58 76.12
CA SER A 364 30.10 -18.73 76.55
C SER A 364 30.31 -18.23 77.98
N GLN A 365 30.81 -19.10 78.86
CA GLN A 365 31.38 -18.72 80.16
C GLN A 365 32.82 -18.24 79.99
N SER A 366 33.16 -17.15 80.67
CA SER A 366 34.48 -16.52 80.74
C SER A 366 35.32 -17.15 81.86
N VAL A 367 36.56 -17.59 81.58
CA VAL A 367 37.66 -17.65 82.57
C VAL A 367 39.03 -17.46 81.86
N TYR A 368 39.86 -16.63 82.51
CA TYR A 368 41.23 -16.11 82.26
C TYR A 368 42.33 -17.04 81.69
N PRO A 369 43.47 -16.45 81.21
CA PRO A 369 44.62 -17.19 80.66
C PRO A 369 45.59 -17.64 81.77
N PRO A 370 46.42 -18.67 81.54
CA PRO A 370 47.60 -18.90 82.36
C PRO A 370 48.89 -18.39 81.70
N MET A 371 49.75 -17.86 82.57
CA MET A 371 51.17 -17.58 82.34
C MET A 371 51.96 -18.83 81.92
N GLN A 372 53.05 -18.58 81.18
CA GLN A 372 54.17 -19.49 80.97
C GLN A 372 54.87 -19.86 82.29
N VAL A 373 55.33 -21.11 82.38
CA VAL A 373 56.67 -21.47 82.87
C VAL A 373 57.22 -22.55 81.97
#